data_AF-A0AAJ2P471-F1
#
_entry.id   AF-A0AAJ2P471-F1
#
_cell.length_a   1.000
_cell.length_b   1.000
_cell.length_c   1.000
_cell.angle_alpha   90.00
_cell.angle_beta   90.00
_cell.angle_gamma   90.00
#
_symmetry.space_group_name_H-M   'P 1'
#
loop_
_entity.id
_entity.type
_entity.pdbx_description
1 polymer ?
#
loop_
_entity_poly.entity_id
_entity_poly.type
_entity_poly.pdbx_seq_one_letter_code
_entity_poly.pdbx_strand_id
1 'polypeptide(L)'
;MLPTEKIENDYPKYHFHFISLPDDLDIVFHGQIRGNDIYINKDDPIEIQATTMIREINHANFDSGNDLSNRQSIKTGKAEYFATKWAQRDVRKYL
;
A
#
# COMPACT_ATOMS: atom_id res chain seq x y z
N MET A 1 8.00 -1.39 -18.93
CA MET A 1 6.99 -1.75 -17.92
C MET A 1 7.32 -0.97 -16.67
N LEU A 2 6.40 -0.13 -16.22
CA LEU A 2 6.50 0.69 -15.03
C LEU A 2 6.60 -0.20 -13.78
N PRO A 3 7.21 0.28 -12.68
CA PRO A 3 7.28 -0.48 -11.42
C PRO A 3 5.90 -0.95 -10.95
N THR A 4 4.88 -0.10 -11.05
CA THR A 4 3.50 -0.42 -10.68
C THR A 4 2.93 -1.56 -11.53
N GLU A 5 3.06 -1.51 -12.86
CA GLU A 5 2.62 -2.57 -13.77
C GLU A 5 3.29 -3.93 -13.47
N LYS A 6 4.57 -3.94 -13.09
CA LYS A 6 5.25 -5.18 -12.68
C LYS A 6 4.63 -5.75 -11.40
N ILE A 7 4.31 -4.90 -10.44
CA ILE A 7 3.68 -5.31 -9.17
C ILE A 7 2.27 -5.84 -9.42
N GLU A 8 1.48 -5.20 -10.28
CA GLU A 8 0.14 -5.69 -10.65
C GLU A 8 0.20 -7.11 -11.24
N ASN A 9 1.19 -7.36 -12.12
CA ASN A 9 1.39 -8.67 -12.73
C ASN A 9 1.84 -9.75 -11.72
N ASP A 10 2.70 -9.39 -10.76
CA ASP A 10 3.22 -10.32 -9.75
C ASP A 10 2.17 -10.65 -8.68
N TYR A 11 1.18 -9.79 -8.46
CA TYR A 11 0.16 -9.94 -7.43
C TYR A 11 -1.29 -9.91 -7.99
N PRO A 12 -1.66 -10.84 -8.88
CA PRO A 12 -2.94 -10.83 -9.60
C PRO A 12 -4.17 -11.07 -8.70
N LYS A 13 -3.95 -11.44 -7.42
CA LYS A 13 -5.02 -11.61 -6.42
C LYS A 13 -5.62 -10.27 -5.99
N TYR A 14 -4.84 -9.19 -6.06
CA TYR A 14 -5.29 -7.86 -5.63
C TYR A 14 -5.78 -7.03 -6.80
N HIS A 15 -6.75 -6.16 -6.54
CA HIS A 15 -7.27 -5.19 -7.50
C HIS A 15 -6.72 -3.82 -7.15
N PHE A 16 -5.87 -3.27 -8.02
CA PHE A 16 -5.23 -1.97 -7.79
C PHE A 16 -6.08 -0.85 -8.39
N HIS A 17 -6.38 0.15 -7.58
CA HIS A 17 -7.18 1.31 -7.94
C HIS A 17 -6.37 2.58 -7.71
N PHE A 18 -5.97 3.25 -8.78
CA PHE A 18 -5.28 4.54 -8.73
C PHE A 18 -6.31 5.67 -8.70
N ILE A 19 -6.43 6.33 -7.54
CA ILE A 19 -7.43 7.37 -7.29
C ILE A 19 -6.77 8.73 -7.09
N SER A 20 -7.45 9.80 -7.47
CA SER A 20 -7.12 11.14 -6.98
C SER A 20 -8.03 11.49 -5.83
N LEU A 21 -7.48 12.22 -4.87
CA LEU A 21 -8.25 12.84 -3.81
C LEU A 21 -8.29 14.35 -4.03
N PRO A 22 -9.32 15.04 -3.51
CA PRO A 22 -9.31 16.49 -3.40
C PRO A 22 -8.07 16.98 -2.63
N ASP A 23 -7.52 18.14 -3.01
CA ASP A 23 -6.27 18.69 -2.45
C ASP A 23 -6.25 18.79 -0.90
N ASP A 24 -7.41 18.93 -0.26
CA ASP A 24 -7.56 19.00 1.20
C ASP A 24 -7.50 17.63 1.91
N LEU A 25 -7.64 16.55 1.15
CA LEU A 25 -7.56 15.16 1.61
C LEU A 25 -6.28 14.44 1.14
N ASP A 26 -5.58 15.04 0.17
CA ASP A 26 -4.40 14.47 -0.49
C ASP A 26 -3.17 14.35 0.43
N ILE A 27 -2.99 15.30 1.35
CA ILE A 27 -1.77 15.45 2.17
C ILE A 27 -1.48 14.24 3.09
N VAL A 28 -2.47 13.39 3.36
CA VAL A 28 -2.36 12.32 4.38
C VAL A 28 -2.56 10.91 3.82
N PHE A 29 -2.97 10.79 2.55
CA PHE A 29 -3.33 9.49 1.98
C PHE A 29 -2.38 9.09 0.85
N HIS A 30 -1.60 8.05 1.10
CA HIS A 30 -0.80 7.38 0.06
C HIS A 30 -1.49 6.13 -0.47
N GLY A 31 -2.15 5.38 0.42
CA GLY A 31 -2.89 4.19 0.05
C GLY A 31 -3.56 3.48 1.21
N GLN A 32 -4.45 2.55 0.87
CA GLN A 32 -5.18 1.71 1.80
C GLN A 32 -5.63 0.43 1.12
N ILE A 33 -5.54 -0.69 1.84
CA ILE A 33 -6.21 -1.95 1.48
C ILE A 33 -7.60 -2.11 2.12
N ARG A 34 -8.55 -2.67 1.37
CA ARG A 34 -9.86 -3.15 1.85
C ARG A 34 -10.18 -4.48 1.18
N GLY A 35 -10.05 -5.59 1.93
CA GLY A 35 -10.19 -6.92 1.34
C GLY A 35 -9.09 -7.20 0.33
N ASN A 36 -9.45 -7.43 -0.94
CA ASN A 36 -8.49 -7.59 -2.03
C ASN A 36 -8.30 -6.30 -2.86
N ASP A 37 -9.02 -5.22 -2.55
CA ASP A 37 -8.91 -3.96 -3.25
C ASP A 37 -7.86 -3.07 -2.59
N ILE A 38 -6.89 -2.60 -3.36
CA ILE A 38 -5.81 -1.71 -2.92
C ILE A 38 -5.97 -0.37 -3.62
N TYR A 39 -6.22 0.67 -2.84
CA TYR A 39 -6.34 2.04 -3.31
C TYR A 39 -5.00 2.75 -3.16
N ILE A 40 -4.51 3.36 -4.22
CA ILE A 40 -3.25 4.09 -4.29
C ILE A 40 -3.53 5.51 -4.75
N ASN A 41 -2.89 6.48 -4.12
CA ASN A 41 -2.92 7.84 -4.61
C ASN A 41 -2.19 7.93 -5.95
N LYS A 42 -2.90 8.32 -7.00
CA LYS A 42 -2.35 8.41 -8.35
C LYS A 42 -1.43 9.62 -8.54
N ASP A 43 -1.56 10.61 -7.66
CA ASP A 43 -0.84 11.88 -7.74
C ASP A 43 0.52 11.81 -7.03
N ASP A 44 0.76 10.73 -6.26
CA ASP A 44 2.06 10.41 -5.68
C ASP A 44 3.11 10.09 -6.78
N PRO A 45 4.42 10.36 -6.55
CA PRO A 45 5.48 9.89 -7.44
C PRO A 45 5.46 8.37 -7.64
N ILE A 46 5.83 7.88 -8.82
CA ILE A 46 5.77 6.44 -9.17
C ILE A 46 6.50 5.53 -8.16
N GLU A 47 7.61 6.01 -7.58
CA GLU A 47 8.36 5.27 -6.55
C GLU A 47 7.58 5.15 -5.23
N ILE A 48 6.84 6.19 -4.86
CA ILE A 48 5.95 6.22 -3.69
C ILE A 48 4.73 5.34 -3.93
N GLN A 49 4.15 5.38 -5.14
CA GLN A 49 3.07 4.48 -5.53
C GLN A 49 3.49 3.01 -5.41
N ALA A 50 4.63 2.64 -6.01
CA ALA A 50 5.16 1.28 -5.96
C ALA A 50 5.46 0.84 -4.52
N THR A 51 6.05 1.72 -3.70
CA THR A 51 6.31 1.44 -2.27
C THR A 51 5.01 1.20 -1.52
N THR A 52 3.99 2.02 -1.79
CA THR A 52 2.68 1.91 -1.17
C THR A 52 1.97 0.63 -1.56
N MET A 53 1.99 0.23 -2.84
CA MET A 53 1.43 -1.04 -3.29
C MET A 53 2.00 -2.22 -2.49
N ILE A 54 3.34 -2.30 -2.36
CA ILE A 54 3.98 -3.37 -1.60
C ILE A 54 3.64 -3.29 -0.10
N ARG A 55 3.52 -2.08 0.45
CA ARG A 55 3.11 -1.88 1.85
C ARG A 55 1.70 -2.43 2.08
N GLU A 56 0.74 -2.09 1.24
CA GLU A 56 -0.65 -2.56 1.35
C GLU A 56 -0.77 -4.08 1.13
N ILE A 57 0.02 -4.66 0.22
CA ILE A 57 0.14 -6.12 0.07
C ILE A 57 0.65 -6.76 1.37
N ASN A 58 1.70 -6.18 1.97
CA ASN A 58 2.22 -6.65 3.25
C ASN A 58 1.15 -6.54 4.34
N HIS A 59 0.38 -5.45 4.39
CA HIS A 59 -0.77 -5.36 5.29
C HIS A 59 -1.72 -6.54 5.11
N ALA A 60 -2.17 -6.88 3.90
CA ALA A 60 -3.03 -8.05 3.70
C ALA A 60 -2.37 -9.38 4.10
N ASN A 61 -1.08 -9.55 3.86
CA ASN A 61 -0.39 -10.80 4.17
C ASN A 61 -0.17 -11.00 5.68
N PHE A 62 0.01 -9.92 6.43
CA PHE A 62 0.21 -9.96 7.88
C PHE A 62 -1.09 -9.80 8.67
N ASP A 63 -2.11 -9.17 8.10
CA ASP A 63 -3.42 -8.99 8.70
C ASP A 63 -4.32 -10.22 8.47
N SER A 64 -4.02 -11.30 9.20
CA SER A 64 -4.78 -12.56 9.21
C SER A 64 -6.11 -12.49 10.00
N GLY A 65 -6.73 -11.31 10.07
CA GLY A 65 -8.09 -11.13 10.61
C GLY A 65 -8.22 -10.22 11.82
N ASN A 66 -7.33 -9.24 12.01
CA ASN A 66 -7.54 -8.20 13.02
C ASN A 66 -7.74 -6.86 12.32
N ASP A 67 -8.99 -6.43 12.14
CA ASP A 67 -9.32 -5.09 11.63
C ASP A 67 -8.41 -3.99 12.22
N LEU A 68 -7.38 -3.61 11.47
CA LEU A 68 -6.39 -2.59 11.84
C LEU A 68 -6.87 -1.17 11.47
N SER A 69 -8.13 -0.99 11.05
CA SER A 69 -8.71 0.32 10.72
C SER A 69 -8.55 1.34 11.85
N ASN A 70 -8.41 0.88 13.09
CA ASN A 70 -8.11 1.73 14.23
C ASN A 70 -6.60 2.04 14.34
N ARG A 71 -6.15 3.10 13.64
CA ARG A 71 -4.77 3.62 13.64
C ARG A 71 -4.22 3.99 15.03
N GLN A 72 -5.05 4.07 16.07
CA GLN A 72 -4.64 4.43 17.43
C GLN A 72 -4.16 3.24 18.29
N SER A 73 -4.28 2.00 17.80
CA SER A 73 -3.80 0.84 18.56
C SER A 73 -2.28 0.65 18.39
N ILE A 74 -1.57 0.34 19.47
CA ILE A 74 -0.13 0.00 19.45
C ILE A 74 0.15 -1.15 18.46
N LYS A 75 -0.82 -2.03 18.21
CA LYS A 75 -0.73 -3.12 17.24
C LYS A 75 -0.70 -2.60 15.80
N THR A 76 -1.53 -1.59 15.48
CA THR A 76 -1.57 -0.94 14.16
C THR A 76 -0.26 -0.22 13.86
N GLY A 77 0.31 0.50 14.83
CA GLY A 77 1.60 1.16 14.66
C GLY A 77 2.76 0.19 14.38
N LYS A 78 2.76 -0.99 15.04
CA LYS A 78 3.74 -2.04 14.74
C LYS A 78 3.53 -2.63 13.35
N ALA A 79 2.29 -2.91 12.95
CA ALA A 79 1.98 -3.44 11.62
C ALA A 79 2.41 -2.47 10.52
N GLU A 80 2.10 -1.18 10.65
CA GLU A 80 2.54 -0.12 9.73
C GLU A 80 4.07 -0.05 9.63
N TYR A 81 4.76 -0.06 10.77
CA TYR A 81 6.22 -0.04 10.80
C TYR A 81 6.83 -1.25 10.09
N PHE A 82 6.30 -2.45 10.33
CA PHE A 82 6.75 -3.66 9.65
C PHE A 82 6.45 -3.58 8.14
N ALA A 83 5.21 -3.30 7.76
CA ALA A 83 4.82 -3.21 6.35
C ALA A 83 5.68 -2.20 5.59
N THR A 84 5.95 -1.03 6.20
CA THR A 84 6.84 -0.01 5.64
C THR A 84 8.27 -0.51 5.48
N LYS A 85 8.85 -1.15 6.51
CA LYS A 85 10.22 -1.67 6.46
C LYS A 85 10.40 -2.77 5.42
N TRP A 86 9.44 -3.68 5.31
CA TRP A 86 9.46 -4.74 4.30
C TRP A 86 9.22 -4.17 2.90
N ALA A 87 8.31 -3.21 2.76
CA ALA A 87 8.08 -2.53 1.48
C ALA A 87 9.34 -1.85 0.95
N GLN A 88 10.06 -1.09 1.78
CA GLN A 88 11.33 -0.46 1.37
C GLN A 88 12.40 -1.45 0.90
N ARG A 89 12.36 -2.69 1.38
CA ARG A 89 13.26 -3.76 0.95
C ARG A 89 12.79 -4.39 -0.36
N ASP A 90 11.52 -4.73 -0.45
CA ASP A 90 10.97 -5.50 -1.56
C ASP A 90 10.69 -4.65 -2.81
N VAL A 91 10.34 -3.37 -2.64
CA VAL A 91 10.11 -2.44 -3.76
C VAL A 91 11.36 -2.28 -4.64
N ARG A 92 12.57 -2.49 -4.10
CA ARG A 92 13.84 -2.44 -4.84
C ARG A 92 13.94 -3.45 -5.98
N LYS A 93 13.07 -4.47 -6.02
CA LYS A 93 13.00 -5.43 -7.13
C LYS A 93 12.29 -4.83 -8.36
N TYR A 94 11.51 -3.78 -8.15
CA TYR A 94 10.59 -3.20 -9.13
C TYR A 94 11.05 -1.85 -9.67
N LEU A 95 11.70 -1.06 -8.81
CA LEU A 95 12.41 0.19 -9.15
C LEU A 95 13.70 -0.12 -9.94
#